data_AF-A0A3D0KTH7-F1
#
_entry.id   AF-A0A3D0KTH7-F1
#
_cell.length_a   1.000
_cell.length_b   1.000
_cell.length_c   1.000
_cell.angle_alpha   90.00
_cell.angle_beta   90.00
_cell.angle_gamma   90.00
#
_symmetry.space_group_name_H-M   'P 1'
#
loop_
_entity.id
_entity.type
_entity.pdbx_description
1 polymer ?
#
loop_
_entity_poly.entity_id
_entity_poly.type
_entity_poly.pdbx_seq_one_letter_code
_entity_poly.pdbx_strand_id
1 'polypeptide(L)'
;QALSTRSDLIGPEMALSLSQLQDRLPPFSSRLAQAQIETELGASLDSVFSDFNPKPVAAASIAQVHKAALKDGRQVAVKLLRPGIRRRMQADTSLFYS
;
A
#
# COMPACT_ATOMS: atom_id res chain seq x y z
N GLN A 1 0.23 12.93 -17.64
CA GLN A 1 0.22 14.39 -17.47
C GLN A 1 -1.17 14.82 -16.99
N ALA A 2 -1.20 15.72 -16.01
CA ALA A 2 -2.31 16.54 -15.51
C ALA A 2 -3.72 15.91 -15.37
N LEU A 3 -4.02 15.42 -14.15
CA LEU A 3 -5.36 15.46 -13.56
C LEU A 3 -5.31 16.16 -12.18
N SER A 4 -4.38 17.10 -12.03
CA SER A 4 -3.99 17.71 -10.75
C SER A 4 -4.27 19.22 -10.66
N THR A 5 -5.15 19.77 -11.50
CA THR A 5 -5.32 21.23 -11.58
C THR A 5 -6.77 21.68 -11.78
N ARG A 6 -7.74 21.15 -11.03
CA ARG A 6 -9.00 21.88 -10.69
C ARG A 6 -9.59 21.41 -9.35
N SER A 7 -9.00 21.88 -8.26
CA SER A 7 -9.61 21.82 -6.91
C SER A 7 -10.90 22.65 -6.77
N ASP A 8 -11.24 23.48 -7.76
CA ASP A 8 -12.46 24.32 -7.74
C ASP A 8 -13.74 23.63 -8.25
N LEU A 9 -13.65 22.40 -8.77
CA LEU A 9 -14.79 21.69 -9.39
C LEU A 9 -15.40 20.58 -8.53
N ILE A 10 -14.75 20.28 -7.42
CA ILE A 10 -15.05 19.15 -6.55
C ILE A 10 -15.09 19.76 -5.16
N GLY A 11 -16.29 20.07 -4.65
CA GLY A 11 -16.46 20.83 -3.41
C GLY A 11 -15.64 20.31 -2.23
N PRO A 12 -15.46 21.11 -1.17
CA PRO A 12 -14.50 20.84 -0.08
C PRO A 12 -14.64 19.44 0.53
N GLU A 13 -15.85 18.87 0.59
CA GLU A 13 -16.07 17.50 1.07
C GLU A 13 -15.44 16.41 0.18
N MET A 14 -15.60 16.51 -1.15
CA MET A 14 -15.00 15.53 -2.06
C MET A 14 -13.49 15.73 -2.18
N ALA A 15 -12.99 16.97 -2.06
CA ALA A 15 -11.55 17.22 -1.95
C ALA A 15 -10.96 16.61 -0.67
N LEU A 16 -11.69 16.63 0.45
CA LEU A 16 -11.33 15.94 1.68
C LEU A 16 -11.29 14.42 1.50
N SER A 17 -12.31 13.84 0.86
CA SER A 17 -12.38 12.42 0.54
C SER A 17 -11.28 11.96 -0.42
N LEU A 18 -10.87 12.81 -1.37
CA LEU A 18 -9.73 12.56 -2.26
C LEU A 18 -8.38 12.80 -1.54
N SER A 19 -8.34 13.67 -0.54
CA SER A 19 -7.17 13.86 0.32
C SER A 19 -6.89 12.62 1.18
N GLN A 20 -7.92 11.89 1.62
CA GLN A 20 -7.75 10.58 2.28
C GLN A 20 -7.06 9.54 1.37
N LEU A 21 -7.13 9.71 0.05
CA LEU A 21 -6.40 8.89 -0.92
C LEU A 21 -4.88 9.15 -0.88
N GLN A 22 -4.46 10.34 -0.44
CA GLN A 22 -3.05 10.75 -0.31
C GLN A 22 -2.50 10.60 1.12
N ASP A 23 -3.31 10.19 2.10
CA ASP A 23 -2.89 10.19 3.50
C ASP A 23 -1.79 9.16 3.78
N ARG A 24 -0.66 9.69 4.25
CA ARG A 24 0.42 8.92 4.89
C ARG A 24 -0.11 8.35 6.19
N LEU A 25 -0.79 7.22 6.13
CA LEU A 25 -1.26 6.51 7.31
C LEU A 25 -0.11 5.76 8.01
N PRO A 26 -0.20 5.53 9.33
CA PRO A 26 0.74 4.67 10.04
C PRO A 26 0.89 3.31 9.34
N PRO A 27 2.12 2.78 9.22
CA PRO A 27 2.32 1.46 8.64
C PRO A 27 1.67 0.39 9.51
N PHE A 28 1.26 -0.71 8.89
CA PHE A 28 0.94 -1.91 9.64
C PHE A 28 2.23 -2.64 10.05
N SER A 29 2.12 -3.58 11.00
CA SER A 29 3.29 -4.20 11.62
C SER A 29 4.19 -4.90 10.60
N SER A 30 5.50 -4.76 10.77
CA SER A 30 6.51 -5.42 9.94
C SER A 30 6.36 -6.94 9.95
N ARG A 31 6.01 -7.51 11.10
CA ARG A 31 5.72 -8.96 11.24
C ARG A 31 4.59 -9.40 10.31
N LEU A 32 3.53 -8.61 10.21
CA LEU A 32 2.41 -8.92 9.32
C LEU A 32 2.83 -8.77 7.86
N ALA A 33 3.60 -7.73 7.52
CA ALA A 33 4.15 -7.53 6.18
C ALA A 33 5.00 -8.73 5.73
N GLN A 34 5.91 -9.18 6.59
CA GLN A 34 6.76 -10.32 6.35
C GLN A 34 5.94 -11.60 6.13
N ALA A 35 5.00 -11.91 7.04
CA ALA A 35 4.14 -13.07 6.90
C ALA A 35 3.31 -13.05 5.61
N GLN A 36 2.80 -11.87 5.20
CA GLN A 36 2.06 -11.73 3.95
C GLN A 36 2.95 -11.99 2.72
N ILE A 37 4.18 -11.45 2.70
CA ILE A 37 5.15 -11.71 1.62
C ILE A 37 5.41 -13.21 1.51
N GLU A 38 5.73 -13.86 2.62
CA GLU A 38 6.06 -15.30 2.61
C GLU A 38 4.88 -16.15 2.18
N THR A 39 3.67 -15.79 2.60
CA THR A 39 2.43 -16.47 2.20
C THR A 39 2.17 -16.32 0.69
N GLU A 40 2.31 -15.11 0.15
CA GLU A 40 2.05 -14.85 -1.27
C GLU A 40 3.13 -15.44 -2.20
N LEU A 41 4.38 -15.51 -1.75
CA LEU A 41 5.49 -16.08 -2.50
C LEU A 41 5.68 -17.59 -2.29
N GLY A 42 5.10 -18.17 -1.24
CA GLY A 42 5.28 -19.58 -0.88
C GLY A 42 6.71 -19.92 -0.45
N ALA A 43 7.50 -18.93 -0.01
CA ALA A 43 8.92 -19.07 0.31
C ALA A 43 9.30 -18.09 1.43
N SER A 44 10.35 -18.41 2.19
CA SER A 44 10.84 -17.51 3.24
C SER A 44 11.46 -16.24 2.65
N LEU A 45 11.42 -15.13 3.38
CA LEU A 45 12.06 -13.88 2.96
C LEU A 45 13.53 -14.07 2.62
N ASP A 46 14.26 -14.82 3.45
CA ASP A 46 15.69 -15.08 3.28
C ASP A 46 16.00 -15.93 2.05
N SER A 47 15.03 -16.66 1.50
CA SER A 47 15.22 -17.41 0.25
C SER A 47 15.09 -16.52 -0.99
N VAL A 48 14.27 -15.46 -0.91
CA VAL A 48 13.96 -14.58 -2.04
C VAL A 48 14.84 -13.33 -2.06
N PHE A 49 15.08 -12.75 -0.88
CA PHE A 49 15.78 -11.47 -0.72
C PHE A 49 17.18 -11.68 -0.13
N SER A 50 18.16 -10.92 -0.61
CA SER A 50 19.47 -10.78 0.04
C SER A 50 19.42 -9.80 1.20
N ASP A 51 18.52 -8.81 1.14
CA ASP A 51 18.22 -7.85 2.19
C ASP A 51 16.76 -7.42 2.12
N PHE A 52 16.07 -7.30 3.26
CA PHE A 52 14.71 -6.78 3.34
C PHE A 52 14.59 -5.81 4.51
N ASN A 53 14.24 -4.55 4.23
CA ASN A 53 14.08 -3.56 5.28
C ASN A 53 12.69 -3.69 5.95
N PRO A 54 12.63 -4.06 7.25
CA PRO A 54 11.36 -4.22 7.95
C PRO A 54 10.64 -2.88 8.16
N LYS A 55 11.33 -1.74 8.05
CA LYS A 55 10.73 -0.41 8.12
C LYS A 55 10.26 0.00 6.72
N PRO A 56 8.96 0.29 6.53
CA PRO A 56 8.46 0.72 5.23
C PRO A 56 9.01 2.10 4.87
N VAL A 57 9.25 2.31 3.58
CA VAL A 57 9.65 3.61 3.01
C VAL A 57 8.46 4.52 2.77
N ALA A 58 7.27 3.94 2.60
CA ALA A 58 6.01 4.65 2.45
C ALA A 58 4.84 3.78 2.95
N ALA A 59 3.83 4.42 3.52
CA ALA A 59 2.57 3.78 3.88
C ALA A 59 1.43 4.75 3.56
N ALA A 60 0.38 4.24 2.93
CA ALA A 60 -0.79 5.00 2.49
C ALA A 60 -2.08 4.24 2.84
N SER A 61 -3.24 4.76 2.47
CA SER A 61 -4.56 4.16 2.72
C SER A 61 -4.72 2.73 2.20
N ILE A 62 -4.13 2.39 1.05
CA ILE A 62 -4.34 1.10 0.38
C ILE A 62 -3.19 0.11 0.62
N ALA A 63 -1.97 0.61 0.76
CA ALA A 63 -0.78 -0.22 0.75
C ALA A 63 0.39 0.42 1.53
N GLN A 64 1.41 -0.38 1.81
CA GLN A 64 2.73 0.12 2.21
C GLN A 64 3.83 -0.47 1.32
N VAL A 65 4.98 0.19 1.29
CA VAL A 65 6.11 -0.15 0.42
C VAL A 65 7.36 -0.35 1.27
N HIS A 66 8.07 -1.44 1.03
CA HIS A 66 9.36 -1.75 1.64
C HIS A 66 10.48 -1.72 0.59
N LYS A 67 11.68 -1.37 1.04
CA LYS A 67 12.89 -1.52 0.24
C LYS A 67 13.48 -2.92 0.48
N ALA A 68 13.91 -3.58 -0.59
CA ALA A 68 14.59 -4.86 -0.50
C ALA A 68 15.63 -5.01 -1.62
N ALA A 69 16.49 -6.01 -1.49
CA ALA A 69 17.41 -6.46 -2.52
C ALA A 69 17.15 -7.95 -2.79
N LEU A 70 17.10 -8.34 -4.07
CA LEU A 70 17.01 -9.74 -4.46
C LEU A 70 18.36 -10.45 -4.34
N LYS A 71 18.38 -11.78 -4.37
CA LYS A 71 19.63 -12.57 -4.34
C LYS A 71 20.58 -12.28 -5.49
N ASP A 72 20.07 -11.80 -6.63
CA ASP A 72 20.87 -11.37 -7.78
C ASP A 72 21.41 -9.93 -7.67
N GLY A 73 21.19 -9.27 -6.52
CA GLY A 73 21.67 -7.92 -6.23
C GLY A 73 20.75 -6.79 -6.71
N ARG A 74 19.68 -7.08 -7.46
CA ARG A 74 18.73 -6.05 -7.90
C ARG A 74 17.99 -5.43 -6.72
N GLN A 75 17.96 -4.11 -6.66
CA GLN A 75 17.17 -3.34 -5.70
C GLN A 75 15.70 -3.30 -6.15
N VAL A 76 14.78 -3.61 -5.25
CA VAL A 76 13.34 -3.68 -5.54
C VAL A 76 12.51 -2.96 -4.48
N ALA A 77 11.32 -2.54 -4.87
CA ALA A 77 10.29 -2.03 -3.99
C ALA A 77 9.20 -3.09 -3.83
N VAL A 78 8.93 -3.51 -2.60
CA VAL A 78 7.91 -4.52 -2.27
C VAL A 78 6.66 -3.80 -1.78
N LYS A 79 5.61 -3.77 -2.61
CA LYS A 79 4.34 -3.10 -2.29
C LYS A 79 3.32 -4.13 -1.78
N LEU A 80 2.82 -3.90 -0.57
CA LEU A 80 1.88 -4.78 0.13
C LEU A 80 0.56 -4.07 0.35
N LEU A 81 -0.53 -4.69 -0.09
CA LEU A 81 -1.88 -4.22 0.21
C LEU A 81 -2.15 -4.30 1.73
N ARG A 82 -2.84 -3.29 2.28
CA ARG A 82 -3.25 -3.32 3.69
C ARG A 82 -4.16 -4.52 3.96
N PRO A 83 -4.02 -5.17 5.13
CA PRO A 83 -4.90 -6.27 5.51
C PRO A 83 -6.37 -5.84 5.47
N GLY A 84 -7.20 -6.67 4.83
CA GLY A 84 -8.64 -6.42 4.71
C GLY A 84 -9.03 -5.29 3.75
N ILE A 85 -8.10 -4.68 3.01
CA ILE A 85 -8.42 -3.57 2.09
C ILE A 85 -9.43 -3.98 1.01
N ARG A 86 -9.38 -5.23 0.53
CA ARG A 86 -10.34 -5.74 -0.46
C ARG A 86 -11.78 -5.71 0.04
N ARG A 87 -12.00 -6.11 1.30
CA ARG A 87 -13.34 -6.06 1.92
C ARG A 87 -13.81 -4.63 2.12
N ARG A 88 -12.90 -3.73 2.52
CA ARG A 88 -13.20 -2.30 2.69
C ARG A 88 -13.59 -1.66 1.37
N MET A 89 -12.80 -1.87 0.32
CA MET A 89 -13.10 -1.36 -1.03
C MET A 89 -14.46 -1.85 -1.54
N GLN A 90 -14.81 -3.12 -1.31
CA GLN A 90 -16.11 -3.66 -1.70
C GLN A 90 -17.27 -2.97 -0.96
N ALA A 91 -17.15 -2.80 0.36
CA ALA A 91 -18.14 -2.09 1.17
C ALA A 91 -18.30 -0.63 0.72
N ASP A 92 -17.19 0.07 0.48
CA ASP A 92 -17.21 1.45 0.00
C ASP A 92 -17.93 1.56 -1.36
N THR A 93 -17.62 0.67 -2.32
CA THR A 93 -18.29 0.67 -3.64
C THR A 93 -19.77 0.34 -3.56
N SER A 94 -20.20 -0.56 -2.66
CA SER A 94 -21.61 -0.91 -2.52
C SER A 94 -22.49 0.26 -2.08
N LEU A 95 -21.91 1.23 -1.36
CA LEU A 95 -22.60 2.43 -0.89
C LEU A 95 -22.92 3.43 -2.03
N PHE A 96 -22.21 3.35 -3.16
CA PHE A 96 -22.42 4.22 -4.33
C PHE A 96 -23.41 3.66 -5.36
N TYR A 97 -23.80 2.39 -5.23
CA TYR A 97 -24.76 1.73 -6.11
C TYR A 97 -26.12 1.44 -5.45
N SER A 98 -26.36 2.01 -4.27
CA SER A 98 -27.69 2.08 -3.62
C SER A 98 -28.35 3.43 -3.87
#